data_AF-A0A250IVR0-F1
#
_entry.id   AF-A0A250IVR0-F1
#
_cell.length_a   1.000
_cell.length_b   1.000
_cell.length_c   1.000
_cell.angle_alpha   90.00
_cell.angle_beta   90.00
_cell.angle_gamma   90.00
#
_symmetry.space_group_name_H-M   'P 1'
#
loop_
_entity.id
_entity.type
_entity.pdbx_description
1 polymer ?
#
loop_
_entity_poly.entity_id
_entity_poly.type
_entity_poly.pdbx_seq_one_letter_code
_entity_poly.pdbx_strand_id
1 'polypeptide(L)' 'MTYAEYPDDEREAVVAAHPRTEHFKEDIIQAFYDGIKHKPRTTFGNVKADVIADKEPLFIRGNFCRVIRESAWRG' A
#
# COMPACT_ATOMS: atom_id res chain seq x y z
N MET A 1 4.81 -19.38 2.55
CA MET A 1 4.61 -18.77 3.88
C MET A 1 3.30 -18.02 3.87
N THR A 2 2.24 -18.74 4.20
CA THR A 2 0.86 -18.27 4.36
C THR A 2 0.49 -18.32 5.83
N TYR A 3 -0.59 -17.63 6.20
CA TYR A 3 -1.07 -17.57 7.58
C TYR A 3 -1.26 -18.97 8.20
N ALA A 4 -1.82 -19.91 7.42
CA ALA A 4 -2.14 -21.26 7.88
C ALA A 4 -0.90 -22.18 8.04
N GLU A 5 0.27 -21.78 7.53
CA GLU A 5 1.50 -22.56 7.68
C GLU A 5 2.19 -22.34 9.05
N TYR A 6 1.73 -21.35 9.83
CA TYR A 6 2.22 -21.10 11.17
C TYR A 6 1.21 -21.58 12.22
N PRO A 7 1.66 -22.35 13.23
CA PRO A 7 0.86 -22.71 14.38
C PRO A 7 0.24 -21.48 15.07
N ASP A 8 -0.97 -21.65 15.60
CA ASP A 8 -1.71 -20.56 16.23
C ASP A 8 -0.97 -20.00 17.44
N ASP A 9 -0.33 -20.86 18.24
CA ASP A 9 0.45 -20.50 19.42
C ASP A 9 1.68 -19.63 19.08
N GLU A 10 2.37 -19.91 17.97
CA GLU A 10 3.47 -19.05 17.50
C GLU A 10 2.97 -17.65 17.12
N ARG A 11 1.83 -17.56 16.41
CA ARG A 11 1.25 -16.28 16.00
C ARG A 11 0.75 -15.49 17.23
N GLU A 12 0.12 -16.17 18.18
CA GLU A 12 -0.38 -15.58 19.42
C GLU A 12 0.75 -15.09 20.31
N ALA A 13 1.86 -15.83 20.41
CA ALA A 13 3.03 -15.41 21.17
C ALA A 13 3.60 -14.07 20.65
N VAL A 14 3.65 -13.89 19.32
CA VAL A 14 4.09 -12.63 18.71
C VAL A 14 3.13 -11.48 19.04
N VAL A 15 1.82 -11.70 18.95
CA VAL A 15 0.82 -10.66 19.26
C VAL A 15 0.80 -10.33 20.75
N ALA A 16 1.04 -11.30 21.63
CA ALA A 16 1.17 -11.07 23.06
C ALA A 16 2.43 -10.26 23.41
N ALA A 17 3.56 -10.54 22.76
CA ALA A 17 4.81 -9.79 22.93
C ALA A 17 4.75 -8.38 22.31
N HIS A 18 3.96 -8.20 21.24
CA HIS A 18 3.77 -6.93 20.55
C HIS A 18 2.27 -6.64 20.37
N PRO A 19 1.59 -6.16 21.44
CA PRO A 19 0.16 -5.91 21.42
C PRO A 19 -0.23 -4.92 20.31
N ARG A 20 -1.24 -5.30 19.53
CA ARG A 20 -1.81 -4.46 18.47
C ARG A 20 -3.02 -3.72 19.03
N THR A 21 -3.10 -2.42 18.76
CA THR A 21 -4.27 -1.62 19.08
C THR A 21 -5.45 -1.99 18.16
N GLU A 22 -6.67 -1.63 18.55
CA GLU A 22 -7.85 -1.77 17.68
C GLU A 22 -7.67 -1.03 16.33
N HIS A 23 -6.90 0.07 16.34
CA HIS A 23 -6.60 0.90 15.17
C HIS A 23 -5.38 0.45 14.37
N PHE A 24 -4.70 -0.64 14.73
CA PHE A 24 -3.40 -1.02 14.17
C PHE A 24 -3.37 -1.08 12.63
N LYS A 25 -4.45 -1.54 11.99
CA LYS A 25 -4.54 -1.56 10.51
C LYS A 25 -4.57 -0.16 9.91
N GLU A 26 -5.33 0.74 10.51
CA GLU A 26 -5.41 2.14 10.10
C GLU A 26 -4.08 2.85 10.34
N ASP A 27 -3.40 2.54 11.45
CA ASP A 27 -2.07 3.08 11.77
C ASP A 27 -1.02 2.63 10.74
N ILE A 28 -1.09 1.39 10.25
CA ILE A 28 -0.23 0.92 9.16
C ILE A 28 -0.50 1.72 7.88
N ILE A 29 -1.76 1.87 7.48
CA ILE A 29 -2.14 2.61 6.26
C ILE A 29 -1.68 4.07 6.38
N GLN A 30 -1.89 4.69 7.54
CA GLN A 30 -1.48 6.06 7.84
C GLN A 30 0.04 6.22 7.77
N ALA A 31 0.81 5.30 8.36
CA ALA A 31 2.27 5.33 8.30
C ALA A 31 2.80 5.21 6.86
N PHE A 32 2.21 4.34 6.04
CA PHE A 32 2.54 4.27 4.62
C PHE A 32 2.24 5.60 3.93
N TYR A 33 1.05 6.16 4.15
CA TYR A 33 0.62 7.43 3.55
C TYR A 33 1.58 8.58 3.91
N ASP A 34 1.89 8.77 5.20
CA ASP A 34 2.79 9.81 5.65
C ASP A 34 4.20 9.68 5.06
N GLY A 35 4.66 8.44 4.87
CA GLY A 35 5.94 8.13 4.23
C GLY A 35 6.00 8.43 2.72
N ILE A 36 4.87 8.55 2.01
CA ILE A 36 4.83 8.62 0.53
C ILE A 36 4.08 9.82 -0.03
N LYS A 37 3.23 10.50 0.75
CA LYS A 37 2.36 11.61 0.29
C LYS A 37 3.15 12.75 -0.35
N HIS A 38 4.40 12.94 0.05
CA HIS A 38 5.30 13.97 -0.48
C HIS A 38 5.99 13.57 -1.81
N LYS A 39 5.82 12.32 -2.27
CA LYS A 39 6.39 11.77 -3.51
C LYS A 39 5.37 10.91 -4.28
N PRO A 40 4.17 11.44 -4.60
CA PRO A 40 3.08 10.64 -5.15
C PRO A 40 3.42 9.96 -6.49
N ARG A 41 4.29 10.58 -7.29
CA ARG A 41 4.77 10.03 -8.58
C ARG A 41 5.58 8.74 -8.43
N THR A 42 6.18 8.48 -7.27
CA THR A 42 6.97 7.24 -7.03
C THR A 42 6.08 6.02 -6.78
N THR A 43 4.78 6.22 -6.67
CA THR A 43 3.82 5.13 -6.47
C THR A 43 3.37 4.47 -7.78
N PHE A 44 3.75 5.03 -8.93
CA PHE A 44 3.41 4.47 -10.23
C PHE A 44 3.90 3.02 -10.36
N GLY A 45 2.95 2.10 -10.62
CA GLY A 45 3.24 0.68 -10.79
C GLY A 45 3.41 -0.12 -9.50
N ASN A 46 3.08 0.43 -8.32
CA ASN A 46 3.14 -0.32 -7.06
C ASN A 46 1.95 -0.03 -6.12
N VAL A 47 1.83 -0.86 -5.08
CA VAL A 47 0.69 -0.86 -4.12
C VAL A 47 0.52 0.46 -3.37
N LYS A 48 1.55 1.31 -3.30
CA LYS A 48 1.48 2.59 -2.59
C LYS A 48 0.52 3.57 -3.27
N ALA A 49 0.18 3.37 -4.54
CA ALA A 49 -0.82 4.15 -5.23
C ALA A 49 -2.23 3.92 -4.65
N ASP A 50 -2.47 2.76 -4.03
CA ASP A 50 -3.74 2.46 -3.37
C ASP A 50 -3.85 3.17 -2.02
N VAL A 51 -2.75 3.23 -1.28
CA VAL A 51 -2.68 3.97 -0.02
C VAL A 51 -2.95 5.47 -0.22
N ILE A 52 -2.39 6.08 -1.26
CA ILE A 52 -2.68 7.49 -1.56
C ILE A 52 -4.13 7.66 -2.01
N ALA A 53 -4.64 6.78 -2.89
CA ALA A 53 -6.02 6.87 -3.36
C ALA A 53 -7.06 6.69 -2.25
N ASP A 54 -6.75 5.90 -1.21
CA ASP A 54 -7.59 5.73 -0.02
C ASP A 54 -7.68 7.02 0.82
N LYS A 55 -6.55 7.70 1.02
CA LYS A 55 -6.46 8.91 1.86
C LYS A 55 -6.76 10.22 1.12
N GLU A 56 -6.57 10.25 -0.19
CA GLU A 56 -6.76 11.41 -1.06
C GLU A 56 -7.72 11.09 -2.22
N PRO A 57 -9.03 11.37 -2.08
CA PRO A 57 -10.02 11.04 -3.12
C PRO A 57 -9.78 11.72 -4.48
N LEU A 58 -9.05 12.84 -4.48
CA LEU A 58 -8.68 13.58 -5.69
C LEU A 58 -7.37 13.09 -6.33
N PHE A 59 -6.69 12.12 -5.73
CA PHE A 59 -5.47 11.55 -6.29
C PHE A 59 -5.77 10.75 -7.56
N ILE A 60 -5.20 11.20 -8.67
CA ILE A 60 -5.32 10.51 -9.96
C ILE A 60 -4.14 9.56 -10.11
N ARG A 61 -4.40 8.26 -10.03
CA ARG A 61 -3.40 7.22 -10.31
C ARG A 61 -2.85 7.38 -11.74
N GLY A 62 -1.55 7.15 -11.91
CA GLY A 62 -0.96 7.11 -13.24
C GLY A 62 -1.54 5.96 -14.09
N ASN A 63 -1.70 6.20 -15.39
CA ASN A 63 -2.27 5.24 -16.32
C ASN A 63 -1.20 4.78 -17.32
N PHE A 64 -0.69 3.56 -17.14
CA PHE A 64 0.36 3.01 -18.01
C PHE A 64 -0.11 2.83 -19.45
N CYS A 65 -1.35 2.40 -19.69
CA CYS A 65 -1.90 2.27 -21.04
C CYS A 65 -1.98 3.62 -21.76
N ARG A 66 -2.27 4.71 -21.03
CA ARG A 66 -2.22 6.07 -21.58
C ARG A 66 -0.80 6.42 -22.02
N VAL A 67 0.21 6.14 -21.20
CA VAL A 67 1.63 6.35 -21.54
C VAL A 67 2.01 5.60 -22.82
N ILE A 68 1.56 4.35 -22.98
CA ILE A 68 1.80 3.58 -24.22
C ILE A 68 1.15 4.27 -25.43
N ARG A 69 -0.15 4.60 -25.32
CA ARG A 69 -0.93 5.20 -26.44
C ARG A 69 -0.46 6.59 -26.84
N GLU A 70 0.10 7.35 -25.90
CA GLU A 70 0.62 8.71 -26.13
C GLU A 70 2.11 8.73 -26.49
N SER A 71 2.76 7.57 -26.63
CA SER A 71 4.16 7.51 -27.03
C SER A 71 4.37 7.97 -28.48
N ALA A 72 5.55 8.52 -28.80
CA ALA A 72 5.88 9.01 -30.14
C ALA A 72 6.06 7.90 -31.19
N TRP A 73 6.08 6.64 -30.76
CA TRP A 73 6.25 5.50 -31.63
C TRP A 73 4.96 5.24 -32.39
N ARG A 74 5.06 5.10 -33.71
CA ARG A 74 3.93 4.71 -34.54
C ARG A 74 3.59 3.25 -34.27
N GLY A 75 2.31 2.98 -34.06
CA GLY A 75 1.69 1.65 -33.97
C GLY A 75 0.59 1.52 -35.01
#